data_AF-A0A2L2N782-F1
#
_entry.id   AF-A0A2L2N782-F1
#
_cell.length_a   1.000
_cell.length_b   1.000
_cell.length_c   1.000
_cell.angle_alpha   90.00
_cell.angle_beta   90.00
_cell.angle_gamma   90.00
#
_symmetry.space_group_name_H-M   'P 1'
#
loop_
_entity.id
_entity.type
_entity.pdbx_description
1 polymer ?
#
loop_
_entity_poly.entity_id
_entity_poly.type
_entity_poly.pdbx_seq_one_letter_code
_entity_poly.pdbx_strand_id
1 'polypeptide(L)'
;MSAKLKLFLIVILSIFATAGAGVYIIQRQQSVPIVESSDGQTQQVKAIHQSQEVVAYPNRSDYKTIPLEKINSSLQGSDPATLALNAFDDITPVQGTRKVEVAYPQRNQALVTITQLKRGDDSVGIKYRVEMSAFGRSLFISSPPVWQIVWAGSQVECWAGSRSHTKLNHICH
;
A
#
# COMPACT_ATOMS: atom_id res chain seq x y z
N MET A 1 69.21 -0.82 15.83
CA MET A 1 67.91 -1.23 15.23
C MET A 1 67.19 -0.01 14.68
N SER A 2 66.89 0.02 13.39
CA SER A 2 66.37 1.19 12.67
C SER A 2 64.93 1.52 13.09
N ALA A 3 64.60 2.81 13.26
CA ALA A 3 63.28 3.29 13.70
C ALA A 3 62.12 2.79 12.82
N LYS A 4 62.40 2.47 11.56
CA LYS A 4 61.44 1.89 10.61
C LYS A 4 60.99 0.47 11.00
N LEU A 5 61.88 -0.32 11.62
CA LEU A 5 61.56 -1.68 12.09
C LEU A 5 60.67 -1.65 13.34
N LYS A 6 60.83 -0.63 14.21
CA LYS A 6 60.00 -0.44 15.40
C LYS A 6 58.56 -0.07 15.03
N LEU A 7 58.38 0.81 14.04
CA LEU A 7 57.04 1.17 13.55
C LEU A 7 56.34 -0.02 12.87
N PHE A 8 57.07 -0.84 12.12
CA PHE A 8 56.49 -2.02 11.48
C PHE A 8 55.98 -3.05 12.50
N LEU A 9 56.67 -3.23 13.62
CA LEU A 9 56.23 -4.13 14.70
C LEU A 9 54.97 -3.62 15.43
N ILE A 10 54.80 -2.30 15.58
CA ILE A 10 53.61 -1.71 16.23
C ILE A 10 52.35 -1.96 15.38
N VAL A 11 52.46 -1.92 14.05
CA VAL A 11 51.30 -2.12 13.16
C VAL A 11 50.80 -3.58 13.22
N ILE A 12 51.69 -4.55 13.30
CA ILE A 12 51.32 -6.00 13.27
C ILE A 12 50.71 -6.47 14.60
N LEU A 13 51.07 -5.83 15.73
CA LEU A 13 50.54 -6.16 17.07
C LEU A 13 49.14 -5.60 17.38
N SER A 14 48.51 -4.88 16.44
CA SER A 14 47.17 -4.30 16.63
C SER A 14 46.01 -5.26 16.31
N ILE A 15 46.31 -6.47 15.85
CA ILE A 15 45.32 -7.51 15.60
C ILE A 15 45.37 -8.47 16.80
N PHE A 16 44.22 -8.78 17.38
CA PHE A 16 43.96 -9.61 18.58
C PHE A 16 43.69 -8.86 19.90
N ALA A 17 42.43 -8.51 20.13
CA ALA A 17 41.69 -8.84 21.38
C ALA A 17 40.25 -8.30 21.32
N THR A 18 39.31 -9.10 20.82
CA THR A 18 37.88 -8.94 21.15
C THR A 18 37.25 -10.33 21.25
N ALA A 19 37.66 -11.06 22.27
CA ALA A 19 36.90 -12.18 22.82
C ALA A 19 36.19 -11.66 24.06
N GLY A 20 34.86 -11.57 24.04
CA GLY A 20 34.09 -11.01 25.14
C GLY A 20 32.59 -11.21 24.98
N ALA A 21 32.12 -12.37 25.47
CA ALA A 21 30.78 -12.67 25.97
C ALA A 21 29.56 -12.37 25.05
N GLY A 22 29.24 -13.33 24.17
CA GLY A 22 27.85 -13.52 23.76
C GLY A 22 27.06 -14.11 24.92
N VAL A 23 26.25 -13.29 25.60
CA VAL A 23 25.22 -13.79 26.53
C VAL A 23 24.07 -14.28 25.67
N TYR A 24 23.90 -15.60 25.58
CA TYR A 24 22.67 -16.19 25.08
C TYR A 24 21.53 -15.81 26.03
N ILE A 25 20.72 -14.83 25.66
CA ILE A 25 19.39 -14.67 26.27
C ILE A 25 18.55 -15.82 25.72
N ILE A 26 18.58 -16.96 26.42
CA ILE A 26 17.51 -17.95 26.32
C ILE A 26 16.32 -17.29 27.00
N GLN A 27 15.50 -16.60 26.21
CA GLN A 27 14.18 -16.20 26.62
C GLN A 27 13.40 -17.50 26.83
N ARG A 28 13.38 -17.98 28.08
CA ARG A 28 12.43 -19.00 28.53
C ARG A 28 11.04 -18.44 28.26
N GLN A 29 10.51 -18.75 27.09
CA GLN A 29 9.08 -18.71 26.85
C GLN A 29 8.50 -19.72 27.83
N GLN A 30 8.03 -19.22 28.98
CA GLN A 30 7.21 -20.00 29.90
C GLN A 30 5.98 -20.43 29.10
N SER A 31 6.02 -21.66 28.59
CA SER A 31 4.82 -22.40 28.28
C SER A 31 4.04 -22.51 29.59
N VAL A 32 3.02 -21.67 29.70
CA VAL A 32 2.04 -21.69 30.79
C VAL A 32 1.48 -23.11 30.85
N PRO A 33 1.56 -23.82 31.98
CA PRO A 33 0.84 -25.06 32.13
C PRO A 33 -0.65 -24.73 32.14
N ILE A 34 -1.40 -25.30 31.21
CA ILE A 34 -2.86 -25.34 31.30
C ILE A 34 -3.16 -26.23 32.51
N VAL A 35 -3.31 -25.61 33.68
CA VAL A 35 -3.94 -26.20 34.84
C VAL A 35 -5.39 -25.77 34.78
N GLU A 36 -6.23 -26.68 34.30
CA GLU A 36 -7.65 -26.67 34.54
C GLU A 36 -7.87 -26.91 36.04
N SER A 37 -8.25 -25.87 36.78
CA SER A 37 -8.89 -26.04 38.08
C SER A 37 -9.78 -24.83 38.38
N SER A 38 -11.02 -25.18 38.69
CA SER A 38 -12.14 -24.36 39.16
C SER A 38 -11.75 -23.32 40.22
N ASP A 39 -12.06 -22.05 39.95
CA ASP A 39 -12.96 -21.18 40.75
C ASP A 39 -12.59 -19.69 40.59
N GLY A 40 -13.61 -18.86 40.34
CA GLY A 40 -13.65 -17.47 40.79
C GLY A 40 -12.89 -16.41 39.98
N GLN A 41 -13.69 -15.45 39.46
CA GLN A 41 -13.31 -14.13 38.96
C GLN A 41 -12.70 -14.06 37.54
N THR A 42 -13.60 -14.05 36.56
CA THR A 42 -13.42 -13.39 35.27
C THR A 42 -13.07 -11.91 35.49
N GLN A 43 -11.78 -11.60 35.59
CA GLN A 43 -11.29 -10.27 35.27
C GLN A 43 -11.62 -10.04 33.80
N GLN A 44 -12.61 -9.18 33.57
CA GLN A 44 -12.83 -8.53 32.29
C GLN A 44 -11.54 -7.83 31.90
N VAL A 45 -10.66 -8.54 31.19
CA VAL A 45 -9.82 -7.90 30.18
C VAL A 45 -10.84 -7.33 29.21
N LYS A 46 -11.18 -6.06 29.44
CA LYS A 46 -11.87 -5.22 28.48
C LYS A 46 -10.94 -5.17 27.29
N ALA A 47 -11.07 -6.19 26.43
CA ALA A 47 -10.54 -6.17 25.10
C ALA A 47 -11.12 -4.88 24.54
N ILE A 48 -10.27 -3.86 24.45
CA ILE A 48 -10.52 -2.72 23.59
C ILE A 48 -10.47 -3.36 22.21
N HIS A 49 -11.61 -3.94 21.81
CA HIS A 49 -11.95 -4.19 20.44
C HIS A 49 -12.08 -2.78 19.87
N GLN A 50 -10.93 -2.18 19.59
CA GLN A 50 -10.82 -1.05 18.71
C GLN A 50 -11.28 -1.65 17.40
N SER A 51 -12.60 -1.57 17.15
CA SER A 51 -13.16 -1.70 15.83
C SER A 51 -12.44 -0.65 15.01
N GLN A 52 -11.31 -1.02 14.44
CA GLN A 52 -10.84 -0.42 13.20
C GLN A 52 -12.05 -0.55 12.30
N GLU A 53 -12.66 0.59 12.03
CA GLU A 53 -13.58 0.77 10.93
C GLU A 53 -12.86 0.20 9.71
N VAL A 54 -13.15 -1.07 9.42
CA VAL A 54 -12.63 -1.73 8.23
C VAL A 54 -13.37 -1.06 7.10
N VAL A 55 -12.79 0.01 6.56
CA VAL A 55 -13.23 0.59 5.30
C VAL A 55 -13.09 -0.53 4.28
N ALA A 56 -14.20 -1.18 3.99
CA ALA A 56 -14.25 -2.30 3.06
C ALA A 56 -14.10 -1.73 1.66
N TYR A 57 -12.87 -1.77 1.14
CA TYR A 57 -12.63 -1.46 -0.26
C TYR A 57 -13.20 -2.60 -1.12
N PRO A 58 -13.81 -2.31 -2.28
CA PRO A 58 -14.34 -3.34 -3.17
C PRO A 58 -13.28 -4.36 -3.57
N ASN A 59 -13.67 -5.55 -3.99
CA ASN A 59 -12.68 -6.55 -4.36
C ASN A 59 -12.12 -6.22 -5.77
N ARG A 60 -10.88 -6.62 -6.05
CA ARG A 60 -10.29 -6.50 -7.40
C ARG A 60 -11.13 -7.24 -8.46
N SER A 61 -11.91 -8.25 -8.05
CA SER A 61 -12.87 -8.97 -8.91
C SER A 61 -13.94 -8.07 -9.53
N ASP A 62 -14.23 -6.93 -8.92
CA ASP A 62 -15.28 -6.01 -9.37
C ASP A 62 -14.78 -5.07 -10.48
N TYR A 63 -13.48 -5.15 -10.80
CA TYR A 63 -12.80 -4.33 -11.78
C TYR A 63 -12.24 -5.16 -12.92
N LYS A 64 -12.37 -4.63 -14.14
CA LYS A 64 -11.57 -5.08 -15.28
C LYS A 64 -10.14 -4.64 -15.07
N THR A 65 -9.24 -5.60 -14.90
CA THR A 65 -7.80 -5.32 -14.72
C THR A 65 -7.23 -4.64 -15.97
N ILE A 66 -6.45 -3.59 -15.75
CA ILE A 66 -5.70 -2.88 -16.79
C ILE A 66 -4.24 -3.35 -16.65
N PRO A 67 -3.67 -4.02 -17.67
CA PRO A 67 -2.26 -4.41 -17.66
C PRO A 67 -1.37 -3.18 -17.50
N LEU A 68 -0.38 -3.24 -16.61
CA LEU A 68 0.49 -2.10 -16.32
C LEU A 68 1.34 -1.70 -17.53
N GLU A 69 1.57 -2.63 -18.45
CA GLU A 69 2.30 -2.42 -19.71
C GLU A 69 1.54 -1.52 -20.69
N LYS A 70 0.23 -1.30 -20.47
CA LYS A 70 -0.60 -0.38 -21.26
C LYS A 70 -0.60 1.05 -20.72
N ILE A 71 0.03 1.29 -19.56
CA ILE A 71 0.16 2.61 -18.97
C ILE A 71 1.41 3.26 -19.56
N ASN A 72 1.24 4.34 -20.32
CA ASN A 72 2.34 5.04 -21.00
C ASN A 72 3.04 6.09 -20.13
N SER A 73 2.71 6.16 -18.84
CA SER A 73 3.32 7.07 -17.88
C SER A 73 4.31 6.36 -16.95
N SER A 74 5.04 7.13 -16.14
CA SER A 74 5.81 6.55 -15.04
C SER A 74 4.90 5.73 -14.12
N LEU A 75 5.35 4.53 -13.74
CA LEU A 75 4.71 3.69 -12.73
C LEU A 75 5.15 4.05 -11.30
N GLN A 76 6.10 4.99 -11.16
CA GLN A 76 6.64 5.42 -9.87
C GLN A 76 6.56 6.95 -9.69
N GLY A 77 6.33 7.40 -8.47
CA GLY A 77 6.21 8.83 -8.14
C GLY A 77 6.07 9.10 -6.64
N SER A 78 6.17 10.35 -6.22
CA SER A 78 6.08 10.75 -4.81
C SER A 78 4.66 11.04 -4.33
N ASP A 79 3.77 11.45 -5.23
CA ASP A 79 2.37 11.75 -4.93
C ASP A 79 1.42 10.73 -5.59
N PRO A 80 0.69 9.93 -4.79
CA PRO A 80 -0.25 8.94 -5.32
C PRO A 80 -1.34 9.53 -6.23
N ALA A 81 -1.89 10.71 -5.89
CA ALA A 81 -2.99 11.29 -6.65
C ALA A 81 -2.55 11.63 -8.08
N THR A 82 -1.43 12.36 -8.19
CA THR A 82 -0.85 12.74 -9.48
C THR A 82 -0.38 11.52 -10.26
N LEU A 83 0.26 10.55 -9.59
CA LEU A 83 0.71 9.31 -10.24
C LEU A 83 -0.46 8.52 -10.85
N ALA A 84 -1.59 8.43 -10.15
CA ALA A 84 -2.79 7.76 -10.64
C ALA A 84 -3.46 8.52 -11.79
N LEU A 85 -3.52 9.86 -11.72
CA LEU A 85 -4.08 10.68 -12.79
C LEU A 85 -3.29 10.53 -14.10
N ASN A 86 -1.96 10.66 -14.01
CA ASN A 86 -1.07 10.51 -15.15
C ASN A 86 -1.21 9.13 -15.81
N ALA A 87 -1.50 8.07 -15.03
CA ALA A 87 -1.69 6.73 -15.56
C ALA A 87 -2.91 6.57 -16.48
N PHE A 88 -3.91 7.46 -16.39
CA PHE A 88 -5.15 7.38 -17.18
C PHE A 88 -5.41 8.58 -18.09
N ASP A 89 -4.52 9.57 -18.10
CA ASP A 89 -4.66 10.75 -18.96
C ASP A 89 -4.67 10.39 -20.45
N ASP A 90 -3.82 9.44 -20.88
CA ASP A 90 -3.75 8.99 -22.28
C ASP A 90 -4.83 7.95 -22.64
N ILE A 91 -5.34 7.22 -21.65
CA ILE A 91 -6.28 6.12 -21.86
C ILE A 91 -7.71 6.67 -22.03
N THR A 92 -8.00 7.85 -21.49
CA THR A 92 -9.34 8.42 -21.49
C THR A 92 -9.34 9.88 -21.91
N PRO A 93 -10.02 10.24 -23.02
CA PRO A 93 -10.24 11.65 -23.30
C PRO A 93 -11.02 12.28 -22.13
N VAL A 94 -10.53 13.42 -21.63
CA VAL A 94 -11.13 14.18 -20.52
C VAL A 94 -12.48 14.76 -20.96
N GLN A 95 -13.52 13.94 -20.98
CA GLN A 95 -14.89 14.40 -21.21
C GLN A 95 -15.66 14.30 -19.90
N GLY A 96 -15.66 15.39 -19.12
CA GLY A 96 -16.48 15.54 -17.92
C GLY A 96 -15.70 15.78 -16.62
N THR A 97 -16.40 15.67 -15.49
CA THR A 97 -15.85 15.93 -14.16
C THR A 97 -15.14 14.68 -13.64
N ARG A 98 -13.91 14.85 -13.13
CA ARG A 98 -13.14 13.80 -12.45
C ARG A 98 -13.12 14.07 -10.95
N LYS A 99 -13.46 13.08 -10.15
CA LYS A 99 -13.27 13.08 -8.70
C LYS A 99 -12.14 12.11 -8.36
N VAL A 100 -11.17 12.55 -7.57
CA VAL A 100 -10.04 11.73 -7.13
C VAL A 100 -10.09 11.59 -5.62
N GLU A 101 -10.05 10.35 -5.15
CA GLU A 101 -10.04 10.00 -3.74
C GLU A 101 -8.81 9.16 -3.45
N VAL A 102 -8.04 9.56 -2.44
CA VAL A 102 -6.85 8.82 -1.99
C VAL A 102 -7.12 8.29 -0.60
N ALA A 103 -6.90 7.00 -0.42
CA ALA A 103 -6.99 6.32 0.86
C ALA A 103 -5.68 5.56 1.14
N TYR A 104 -5.35 5.38 2.41
CA TYR A 104 -4.15 4.65 2.84
C TYR A 104 -4.58 3.47 3.73
N PRO A 105 -4.96 2.32 3.15
CA PRO A 105 -5.39 1.15 3.91
C PRO A 105 -4.30 0.65 4.88
N GLN A 106 -3.03 0.83 4.49
CA GLN A 106 -1.85 0.51 5.27
C GLN A 106 -0.77 1.58 5.04
N ARG A 107 0.21 1.73 5.94
CA ARG A 107 1.27 2.76 5.80
C ARG A 107 2.07 2.68 4.51
N ASN A 108 2.22 1.47 3.96
CA ASN A 108 2.97 1.19 2.75
C ASN A 108 2.05 0.93 1.55
N GLN A 109 0.76 1.26 1.66
CA GLN A 109 -0.22 1.07 0.59
C GLN A 109 -1.01 2.35 0.38
N ALA A 110 -1.13 2.76 -0.88
CA ALA A 110 -2.04 3.83 -1.27
C ALA A 110 -3.06 3.27 -2.26
N LEU A 111 -4.31 3.65 -2.05
CA LEU A 111 -5.41 3.35 -2.94
C LEU A 111 -5.94 4.65 -3.52
N VAL A 112 -5.92 4.76 -4.84
CA VAL A 112 -6.48 5.92 -5.53
C VAL A 112 -7.68 5.49 -6.35
N THR A 113 -8.82 6.13 -6.10
CA THR A 113 -10.04 5.94 -6.87
C THR A 113 -10.31 7.20 -7.68
N ILE A 114 -10.47 7.03 -9.00
CA ILE A 114 -10.79 8.12 -9.92
C ILE A 114 -12.16 7.84 -10.51
N THR A 115 -13.14 8.67 -10.16
CA THR A 115 -14.49 8.58 -10.72
C THR A 115 -14.63 9.63 -11.82
N GLN A 116 -14.86 9.18 -13.04
CA GLN A 116 -15.14 10.02 -14.20
C GLN A 116 -16.64 9.99 -14.51
N LEU A 117 -17.26 11.17 -14.46
CA LEU A 117 -18.65 11.39 -14.81
C LEU A 117 -18.71 11.86 -16.26
N LYS A 118 -19.31 11.09 -17.18
CA LYS A 118 -19.58 11.59 -18.53
C LYS A 118 -20.62 12.70 -18.47
N ARG A 119 -20.37 13.79 -19.19
CA ARG A 119 -21.32 14.91 -19.35
C ARG A 119 -22.30 14.53 -20.47
N GLY A 120 -23.52 14.12 -20.13
CA GLY A 120 -24.58 13.75 -21.08
C GLY A 120 -25.81 13.11 -20.41
N ASP A 121 -26.90 12.93 -21.17
CA ASP A 121 -28.18 12.35 -20.72
C ASP A 121 -28.07 10.85 -20.34
N ASP A 122 -26.93 10.21 -20.67
CA ASP A 122 -26.63 8.81 -20.35
C ASP A 122 -25.79 8.75 -19.07
N SER A 123 -26.35 8.13 -18.03
CA SER A 123 -25.85 8.09 -16.65
C SER A 123 -24.70 7.08 -16.46
N VAL A 124 -23.75 7.04 -17.40
CA VAL A 124 -22.63 6.10 -17.39
C VAL A 124 -21.37 6.79 -16.86
N GLY A 125 -20.96 6.42 -15.65
CA GLY A 125 -19.67 6.76 -15.06
C GLY A 125 -18.63 5.67 -15.31
N ILE A 126 -17.35 6.04 -15.26
CA ILE A 126 -16.26 5.06 -15.18
C ILE A 126 -15.47 5.33 -13.92
N LYS A 127 -15.28 4.29 -13.13
CA LYS A 127 -14.46 4.31 -11.92
C LYS A 127 -13.18 3.56 -12.17
N TYR A 128 -12.05 4.26 -12.05
CA TYR A 128 -10.73 3.67 -12.07
C TYR A 128 -10.24 3.49 -10.64
N ARG A 129 -9.46 2.44 -10.43
CA ARG A 129 -8.79 2.17 -9.17
C ARG A 129 -7.33 1.87 -9.44
N VAL A 130 -6.46 2.49 -8.68
CA VAL A 130 -5.02 2.25 -8.67
C VAL A 130 -4.62 1.83 -7.28
N GLU A 131 -3.89 0.73 -7.20
CA GLU A 131 -3.23 0.28 -5.99
C GLU A 131 -1.75 0.51 -6.12
N MET A 132 -1.17 1.11 -5.09
CA MET A 132 0.24 1.43 -5.03
C MET A 132 0.86 0.88 -3.76
N SER A 133 2.12 0.45 -3.87
CA SER A 133 2.95 0.10 -2.73
C SER A 133 4.09 1.11 -2.58
N ALA A 134 4.53 1.35 -1.34
CA ALA A 134 5.72 2.13 -1.09
C ALA A 134 6.97 1.38 -1.63
N PHE A 135 7.59 1.94 -2.66
CA PHE A 135 8.85 1.52 -3.27
C PHE A 135 10.02 2.20 -2.55
N GLY A 136 10.39 1.65 -1.39
CA GLY A 136 11.57 2.08 -0.65
C GLY A 136 11.43 3.40 0.11
N ARG A 137 12.55 3.82 0.71
CA ARG A 137 12.68 5.06 1.46
C ARG A 137 13.56 6.00 0.66
N SER A 138 13.13 7.25 0.51
CA SER A 138 13.98 8.28 -0.08
C SER A 138 15.26 8.46 0.75
N LEU A 139 16.34 8.94 0.12
CA LEU A 139 17.68 9.09 0.71
C LEU A 139 17.69 9.96 1.98
N PHE A 140 16.65 10.78 2.17
CA PHE A 140 16.46 11.61 3.35
C PHE A 140 15.34 11.03 4.23
N ILE A 141 15.61 10.93 5.54
CA ILE A 141 14.71 10.34 6.56
C ILE A 141 13.34 11.04 6.62
N SER A 142 13.26 12.31 6.21
CA SER A 142 12.03 13.13 6.19
C SER A 142 11.29 13.14 4.86
N SER A 143 11.81 12.48 3.83
CA SER A 143 11.19 12.52 2.50
C SER A 143 9.99 11.57 2.41
N PRO A 144 8.96 11.95 1.63
CA PRO A 144 7.82 11.07 1.39
C PRO A 144 8.27 9.76 0.74
N PRO A 145 7.55 8.65 0.97
CA PRO A 145 7.83 7.40 0.29
C PRO A 145 7.69 7.58 -1.22
N VAL A 146 8.51 6.87 -1.98
CA VAL A 146 8.25 6.69 -3.41
C VAL A 146 7.16 5.65 -3.52
N TRP A 147 6.13 5.92 -4.30
CA TRP A 147 5.04 5.00 -4.60
C TRP A 147 5.28 4.32 -5.93
N GLN A 148 4.90 3.05 -6.02
CA GLN A 148 4.88 2.28 -7.25
C GLN A 148 3.48 1.72 -7.49
N ILE A 149 2.95 1.91 -8.69
CA ILE A 149 1.72 1.26 -9.13
C ILE A 149 1.96 -0.25 -9.23
N VAL A 150 1.19 -1.01 -8.46
CA VAL A 150 1.25 -2.49 -8.45
C VAL A 150 0.03 -3.13 -9.08
N TRP A 151 -1.07 -2.39 -9.19
CA TRP A 151 -2.28 -2.86 -9.85
C TRP A 151 -3.16 -1.69 -10.29
N ALA A 152 -3.85 -1.86 -11.41
CA ALA A 152 -4.82 -0.91 -11.94
C ALA A 152 -6.05 -1.64 -12.47
N GLY A 153 -7.23 -1.04 -12.33
CA GLY A 153 -8.46 -1.57 -12.88
C GLY A 153 -9.50 -0.50 -13.15
N SER A 154 -10.47 -0.84 -14.00
CA SER A 154 -11.62 0.00 -14.32
C SER A 154 -12.94 -0.74 -14.11
N GLN A 155 -13.95 0.01 -13.71
CA GLN A 155 -15.31 -0.47 -13.52
C GLN A 155 -16.24 0.55 -14.19
N VAL A 156 -17.15 0.07 -15.03
CA VAL A 156 -18.22 0.92 -15.59
C VAL A 156 -19.34 0.96 -14.56
N GLU A 157 -19.67 2.15 -14.07
CA GLU A 157 -20.83 2.38 -13.21
C GLU A 157 -21.97 2.88 -14.08
N CYS A 158 -23.00 2.06 -14.24
CA CYS A 158 -24.23 2.46 -14.90
C CYS A 158 -25.25 2.90 -13.84
N TRP A 159 -25.60 4.19 -13.81
CA TRP A 159 -26.77 4.62 -13.05
C TRP A 159 -28.01 4.47 -13.94
N ALA A 160 -29.06 3.84 -13.40
CA ALA A 160 -30.35 3.85 -14.07
C ALA A 160 -31.00 5.22 -13.85
N GLY A 161 -30.81 6.14 -14.79
CA GLY A 161 -31.70 7.30 -14.92
C GLY A 161 -33.13 6.81 -15.18
N SER A 162 -34.14 7.57 -14.74
CA SER A 162 -35.57 7.26 -14.83
C SER A 162 -36.16 7.23 -16.26
N ARG A 163 -35.37 6.88 -17.29
CA ARG A 163 -35.81 6.77 -18.67
C ARG A 163 -35.69 5.35 -19.22
N SER A 164 -36.69 5.02 -20.03
CA SER A 164 -37.03 3.70 -20.57
C SER A 164 -35.84 2.80 -20.91
N HIS A 165 -35.91 1.57 -20.37
CA HIS A 165 -35.00 0.43 -20.45
C HIS A 165 -34.50 0.01 -21.86
N THR A 166 -34.94 0.66 -22.93
CA THR A 166 -34.69 0.20 -24.30
C THR A 166 -33.31 0.55 -24.84
N LYS A 167 -32.58 1.50 -24.24
CA LYS A 167 -31.27 1.97 -24.76
C LYS A 167 -30.06 1.72 -23.86
N LEU A 168 -30.25 1.42 -22.58
CA LEU A 168 -29.17 1.12 -21.62
C LEU A 168 -28.56 -0.28 -21.80
N ASN A 169 -29.28 -1.19 -22.47
CA ASN A 169 -28.89 -2.60 -22.65
C ASN A 169 -27.70 -2.83 -23.61
N HIS A 170 -27.12 -1.82 -24.24
CA HIS A 170 -25.94 -2.03 -25.11
C HIS A 170 -24.61 -1.66 -24.46
N ILE A 171 -24.64 -0.95 -23.32
CA ILE A 171 -23.42 -0.47 -22.63
C ILE A 171 -23.25 -1.16 -21.28
N CYS A 172 -24.35 -1.64 -20.67
CA CYS A 172 -24.37 -2.27 -19.35
C CYS A 172 -24.86 -3.72 -19.48
N HIS A 173 -24.00 -4.63 -19.91
CA HIS A 173 -24.23 -6.08 -19.92
C HIS A 173 -22.95 -6.82 -19.53
#